data_AF-A0A366EGQ8-F1
#
_entry.id   AF-A0A366EGQ8-F1
#
_cell.length_a   1.000
_cell.length_b   1.000
_cell.length_c   1.000
_cell.angle_alpha   90.00
_cell.angle_beta   90.00
_cell.angle_gamma   90.00
#
_symmetry.space_group_name_H-M   'P 1'
#
loop_
_entity.id
_entity.type
_entity.pdbx_description
1 polymer ?
#
loop_
_entity_poly.entity_id
_entity_poly.type
_entity_poly.pdbx_seq_one_letter_code
_entity_poly.pdbx_strand_id
1 'polypeptide(L)'
;MRLKKPTRAIIDQVRITREGNDAIIDYADAGIAGTRVTIGPDIATMTDREIIDLFNGILAAQERLLADWDKTVTEEPPGEKQIDYHEDSGQWVPRGGVLRCIIDDGGPEGEVTIHIDDKELSLAEFGRMLRVHAGWGMRIAFVPEEFISENPKVEIRKPKRPKR
;
A
#
# COMPACT_ATOMS: atom_id res chain seq x y z
N MET A 1 -1.05 3.85 -15.20
CA MET A 1 0.16 4.00 -14.36
C MET A 1 -0.26 4.62 -13.03
N ARG A 2 0.27 4.13 -11.90
CA ARG A 2 0.05 4.75 -10.58
C ARG A 2 1.01 5.95 -10.45
N LEU A 3 0.47 7.14 -10.23
CA LEU A 3 1.28 8.33 -9.96
C LEU A 3 2.02 8.18 -8.62
N LYS A 4 3.23 8.74 -8.55
CA LYS A 4 4.00 8.80 -7.30
C LYS A 4 3.25 9.66 -6.29
N LYS A 5 3.40 9.32 -5.00
CA LYS A 5 2.87 10.17 -3.93
C LYS A 5 3.55 11.55 -4.00
N PRO A 6 2.82 12.62 -3.66
CA PRO A 6 3.40 13.95 -3.49
C PRO A 6 4.59 13.91 -2.53
N THR A 7 5.64 14.68 -2.83
CA THR A 7 6.84 14.81 -1.99
C THR A 7 7.10 16.29 -1.75
N ARG A 8 7.86 16.63 -0.70
CA ARG A 8 8.20 18.04 -0.47
C ARG A 8 8.75 18.71 -1.73
N ALA A 9 8.29 19.91 -2.03
CA ALA A 9 8.57 20.61 -3.28
C ALA A 9 8.95 22.06 -3.04
N ILE A 10 9.74 22.63 -3.95
CA ILE A 10 9.97 24.07 -4.02
C ILE A 10 8.95 24.73 -4.96
N ILE A 11 8.80 26.05 -4.85
CA ILE A 11 7.80 26.79 -5.62
C ILE A 11 7.92 26.56 -7.14
N ASP A 12 9.14 26.45 -7.65
CA ASP A 12 9.40 26.25 -9.09
C ASP A 12 9.02 24.85 -9.60
N GLN A 13 8.76 23.91 -8.70
CA GLN A 13 8.39 22.54 -9.05
C GLN A 13 6.88 22.32 -9.12
N VAL A 14 6.10 23.34 -8.75
CA VAL A 14 4.64 23.23 -8.67
C VAL A 14 3.93 24.41 -9.32
N ARG A 15 2.69 24.18 -9.70
CA ARG A 15 1.71 25.22 -10.03
C ARG A 15 0.64 25.19 -8.96
N ILE A 16 0.31 26.36 -8.41
CA ILE A 16 -0.73 26.50 -7.39
C ILE A 16 -1.92 27.24 -7.99
N THR A 17 -3.09 26.64 -7.89
CA THR A 17 -4.37 27.25 -8.26
C THR A 17 -5.25 27.35 -7.01
N ARG A 18 -5.94 28.48 -6.82
CA ARG A 18 -6.89 28.67 -5.71
C ARG A 18 -8.30 28.40 -6.20
N GLU A 19 -9.02 27.51 -5.53
CA GLU A 19 -10.41 27.17 -5.81
C GLU A 19 -11.23 27.31 -4.53
N GLY A 20 -11.89 28.46 -4.34
CA GLY A 20 -12.62 28.76 -3.11
C GLY A 20 -11.69 28.77 -1.90
N ASN A 21 -11.88 27.81 -0.98
CA ASN A 21 -11.08 27.65 0.24
C ASN A 21 -9.91 26.64 0.08
N ASP A 22 -9.72 26.13 -1.14
CA ASP A 22 -8.77 25.07 -1.45
C ASP A 22 -7.60 25.58 -2.30
N ALA A 23 -6.41 25.09 -2.00
CA ALA A 23 -5.25 25.18 -2.86
C ALA A 23 -5.10 23.86 -3.65
N ILE A 24 -5.06 23.95 -4.97
CA ILE A 24 -4.71 22.85 -5.87
C ILE A 24 -3.23 22.98 -6.22
N ILE A 25 -2.44 21.97 -5.86
CA ILE A 25 -1.00 21.94 -6.06
C ILE A 25 -0.69 20.84 -7.08
N ASP A 26 -0.35 21.26 -8.30
CA ASP A 26 0.06 20.37 -9.38
C ASP A 26 1.58 20.36 -9.52
N TYR A 27 2.19 19.19 -9.64
CA TYR A 27 3.63 19.09 -9.92
C TYR A 27 3.91 19.34 -11.40
N ALA A 28 5.06 19.97 -11.68
CA ALA A 28 5.58 20.05 -13.04
C ALA A 28 5.94 18.65 -13.60
N ASP A 29 6.34 17.71 -12.73
CA ASP A 29 6.51 16.31 -13.08
C ASP A 29 5.15 15.59 -13.14
N ALA A 30 4.70 15.27 -14.36
CA ALA A 30 3.44 14.55 -14.61
C ALA A 30 3.40 13.12 -14.03
N GLY A 31 4.53 12.59 -13.55
CA GLY A 31 4.60 11.32 -12.83
C GLY A 31 4.21 11.41 -11.34
N ILE A 32 4.01 12.61 -10.79
CA ILE A 32 3.65 12.84 -9.39
C ILE A 32 2.19 13.29 -9.31
N ALA A 33 1.44 12.74 -8.34
CA ALA A 33 0.05 13.13 -8.12
C ALA A 33 -0.05 14.57 -7.61
N GLY A 34 -0.99 15.34 -8.15
CA GLY A 34 -1.40 16.62 -7.58
C GLY A 34 -2.11 16.45 -6.24
N THR A 35 -2.24 17.53 -5.47
CA THR A 35 -2.90 17.53 -4.16
C THR A 35 -3.84 18.71 -4.02
N ARG A 36 -5.01 18.47 -3.42
CA ARG A 36 -5.90 19.52 -2.93
C ARG A 36 -5.69 19.68 -1.42
N VAL A 37 -5.40 20.90 -0.97
CA VAL A 37 -5.27 21.25 0.45
C VAL A 37 -6.36 22.26 0.79
N THR A 38 -7.26 21.90 1.70
CA THR A 38 -8.26 22.82 2.23
C THR A 38 -7.63 23.67 3.34
N ILE A 39 -7.50 24.97 3.09
CA ILE A 39 -6.88 25.94 4.00
C ILE A 39 -7.96 26.73 4.74
N GLY A 40 -9.08 27.01 4.06
CA GLY A 40 -10.11 27.92 4.58
C GLY A 40 -9.97 29.33 4.01
N PRO A 41 -10.70 30.31 4.56
CA PRO A 41 -10.78 31.66 4.00
C PRO A 41 -9.43 32.40 3.94
N ASP A 42 -8.48 32.03 4.78
CA ASP A 42 -7.15 32.64 4.85
C ASP A 42 -6.34 32.46 3.55
N ILE A 43 -6.69 31.49 2.71
CA ILE A 43 -6.04 31.29 1.41
C ILE A 43 -6.07 32.55 0.52
N ALA A 44 -7.06 33.43 0.70
CA ALA A 44 -7.21 34.66 -0.06
C ALA A 44 -6.07 35.66 0.20
N THR A 45 -5.45 35.60 1.37
CA THR A 45 -4.35 36.50 1.76
C THR A 45 -2.98 35.84 1.68
N MET A 46 -2.92 34.51 1.55
CA MET A 46 -1.67 33.76 1.46
C MET A 46 -1.02 33.88 0.08
N THR A 47 0.28 34.09 0.07
CA THR A 47 1.15 33.95 -1.10
C THR A 47 1.30 32.48 -1.50
N ASP A 48 1.68 32.23 -2.75
CA ASP A 48 1.99 30.86 -3.19
C ASP A 48 3.14 30.24 -2.38
N ARG A 49 4.08 31.07 -1.90
CA ARG A 49 5.17 30.66 -1.01
C ARG A 49 4.65 30.13 0.32
N GLU A 50 3.70 30.82 0.94
CA GLU A 50 3.10 30.39 2.21
C GLU A 50 2.26 29.12 2.03
N ILE A 51 1.57 28.97 0.88
CA ILE A 51 0.81 27.76 0.57
C ILE A 51 1.75 26.56 0.40
N ILE A 52 2.88 26.72 -0.32
CA ILE A 52 3.83 25.61 -0.47
C ILE A 52 4.52 25.26 0.85
N ASP A 53 4.84 26.25 1.69
CA ASP A 53 5.43 26.02 3.00
C ASP A 53 4.45 25.28 3.93
N LEU A 54 3.16 25.65 3.92
CA LEU A 54 2.10 24.93 4.62
C LEU A 54 2.01 23.48 4.15
N PHE A 55 1.94 23.26 2.83
CA PHE A 55 1.86 21.92 2.24
C PHE A 55 3.09 21.06 2.61
N ASN A 56 4.30 21.62 2.49
CA ASN A 56 5.52 20.93 2.89
C ASN A 56 5.54 20.63 4.40
N GLY A 57 4.96 21.51 5.23
CA GLY A 57 4.76 21.27 6.65
C GLY A 57 3.85 20.09 6.94
N ILE A 58 2.75 19.95 6.19
CA ILE A 58 1.84 18.79 6.27
C ILE A 58 2.58 17.51 5.91
N LEU A 59 3.32 17.50 4.79
CA LEU A 59 4.11 16.33 4.38
C LEU A 59 5.18 15.98 5.43
N ALA A 60 5.85 16.98 6.01
CA ALA A 60 6.81 16.77 7.08
C ALA A 60 6.18 16.20 8.36
N ALA A 61 4.95 16.61 8.69
CA ALA A 61 4.20 16.02 9.80
C ALA A 61 3.82 14.57 9.51
N GLN A 62 3.34 14.27 8.30
CA GLN A 62 3.04 12.90 7.85
C GLN A 62 4.28 12.00 7.86
N GLU A 63 5.42 12.50 7.38
CA GLU A 63 6.70 11.77 7.42
C GLU A 63 7.14 11.46 8.86
N ARG A 64 6.96 12.40 9.80
CA ARG A 64 7.23 12.15 11.23
C ARG A 64 6.31 11.08 11.81
N LEU A 65 5.00 11.19 11.54
CA LEU A 65 4.04 10.16 11.96
C LEU A 65 4.37 8.78 11.38
N LEU A 66 4.83 8.72 10.13
CA LEU A 66 5.28 7.48 9.49
C LEU A 66 6.62 6.98 10.06
N ALA A 67 7.52 7.88 10.47
CA ALA A 67 8.78 7.52 11.11
C ALA A 67 8.52 6.91 12.50
N ASP A 68 7.55 7.46 13.22
CA ASP A 68 7.10 7.01 14.54
C ASP A 68 6.09 5.85 14.46
N TRP A 69 5.65 5.49 13.26
CA TRP A 69 4.72 4.38 13.06
C TRP A 69 5.36 3.08 13.57
N ASP A 70 4.63 2.40 14.45
CA ASP A 70 4.99 1.07 14.90
C ASP A 70 4.88 0.10 13.72
N LYS A 71 6.04 -0.34 13.22
CA LYS A 71 6.18 -1.23 12.06
C LYS A 71 5.84 -2.68 12.40
N THR A 72 5.25 -2.92 13.56
CA THR A 72 4.77 -4.22 13.98
C THR A 72 3.55 -4.61 13.15
N VAL A 73 3.64 -5.75 12.47
CA VAL A 73 2.53 -6.36 11.75
C VAL A 73 2.06 -7.55 12.57
N THR A 74 0.76 -7.60 12.89
CA THR A 74 0.18 -8.70 13.66
C THR A 74 -0.06 -9.91 12.78
N GLU A 75 0.42 -11.06 13.20
CA GLU A 75 0.19 -12.37 12.58
C GLU A 75 -0.74 -13.20 13.49
N GLU A 76 -1.70 -13.90 12.88
CA GLU A 76 -2.55 -14.85 13.62
C GLU A 76 -1.71 -16.06 14.05
N PRO A 77 -1.85 -16.56 15.29
CA PRO A 77 -1.06 -17.69 15.77
C PRO A 77 -1.16 -18.93 14.85
N PRO A 78 -0.12 -19.79 14.82
CA PRO A 78 -0.21 -21.06 14.09
C PRO A 78 -1.41 -21.90 14.55
N GLY A 79 -2.19 -22.41 13.59
CA GLY A 79 -3.41 -23.18 13.85
C GLY A 79 -4.68 -22.33 14.00
N GLU A 80 -4.55 -21.01 14.17
CA GLU A 80 -5.70 -20.09 14.13
C GLU A 80 -6.03 -19.70 12.70
N LYS A 81 -7.32 -19.42 12.46
CA LYS A 81 -7.79 -18.94 11.17
C LYS A 81 -7.14 -17.60 10.82
N GLN A 82 -6.69 -17.45 9.59
CA GLN A 82 -6.10 -16.22 9.05
C GLN A 82 -7.12 -15.39 8.27
N ILE A 83 -8.20 -16.00 7.76
CA ILE A 83 -9.21 -15.33 6.96
C ILE A 83 -10.63 -15.66 7.45
N ASP A 84 -11.52 -14.68 7.31
CA ASP A 84 -12.96 -14.83 7.52
C ASP A 84 -13.72 -14.50 6.23
N TYR A 85 -14.89 -15.10 6.04
CA TYR A 85 -15.79 -14.71 4.96
C TYR A 85 -16.75 -13.64 5.45
N HIS A 86 -16.77 -12.49 4.77
CA HIS A 86 -17.67 -11.39 5.09
C HIS A 86 -18.87 -11.39 4.13
N GLU A 87 -20.02 -11.86 4.63
CA GLU A 87 -21.24 -12.14 3.86
C GLU A 87 -21.73 -10.92 3.06
N ASP A 88 -21.81 -9.74 3.69
CA ASP A 88 -22.35 -8.53 3.07
C ASP A 88 -21.55 -8.06 1.85
N SER A 89 -20.25 -8.36 1.83
CA SER A 89 -19.35 -8.01 0.72
C SER A 89 -19.06 -9.18 -0.22
N GLY A 90 -19.53 -10.38 0.13
CA GLY A 90 -19.27 -11.62 -0.62
C GLY A 90 -17.78 -11.87 -0.87
N GLN A 91 -16.93 -11.68 0.14
CA GLN A 91 -15.48 -11.85 -0.01
C GLN A 91 -14.82 -12.30 1.28
N TRP A 92 -13.67 -12.96 1.10
CA TRP A 92 -12.71 -13.22 2.17
C TRP A 92 -12.06 -11.92 2.65
N VAL A 93 -11.76 -11.85 3.94
CA VAL A 93 -11.04 -10.75 4.59
C VAL A 93 -9.93 -11.30 5.49
N PRO A 94 -8.71 -10.73 5.46
CA PRO A 94 -7.64 -11.10 6.39
C PRO A 94 -7.98 -10.68 7.82
N ARG A 95 -7.68 -11.53 8.80
CA ARG A 95 -7.78 -11.21 10.24
C ARG A 95 -6.53 -10.48 10.75
N GLY A 96 -5.37 -10.85 10.24
CA GLY A 96 -4.07 -10.26 10.54
C GLY A 96 -3.44 -9.54 9.34
N GLY A 97 -2.26 -8.96 9.57
CA GLY A 97 -1.44 -8.34 8.53
C GLY A 97 -0.42 -9.29 7.88
N VAL A 98 -0.34 -10.54 8.34
CA VAL A 98 0.45 -11.62 7.73
C VAL A 98 -0.49 -12.73 7.28
N LEU A 99 -0.30 -13.19 6.05
CA LEU A 99 -0.95 -14.36 5.47
C LEU A 99 0.12 -15.39 5.12
N ARG A 100 -0.01 -16.59 5.68
CA ARG A 100 0.75 -17.78 5.31
C ARG A 100 -0.05 -18.50 4.23
N CYS A 101 0.43 -18.38 2.99
CA CYS A 101 -0.21 -18.93 1.81
C CYS A 101 0.63 -20.04 1.21
N ILE A 102 -0.03 -21.06 0.67
CA ILE A 102 0.59 -22.05 -0.23
C ILE A 102 0.10 -21.74 -1.64
N ILE A 103 1.02 -21.76 -2.60
CA ILE A 103 0.72 -21.53 -4.01
C ILE A 103 0.68 -22.90 -4.68
N ASP A 104 -0.41 -23.18 -5.39
CA ASP A 104 -0.59 -24.42 -6.14
C ASP A 104 -1.04 -24.11 -7.59
N ASP A 105 -1.02 -25.12 -8.44
CA ASP A 105 -1.42 -25.06 -9.86
C ASP A 105 -2.66 -25.93 -10.17
N GLY A 106 -3.42 -26.30 -9.13
CA GLY A 106 -4.60 -27.16 -9.21
C GLY A 106 -5.84 -26.54 -9.86
N GLY A 107 -5.80 -25.26 -10.25
CA GLY A 107 -6.93 -24.56 -10.87
C GLY A 107 -7.25 -25.06 -12.29
N PRO A 108 -8.42 -24.67 -12.85
CA PRO A 108 -8.77 -24.97 -14.24
C PRO A 108 -7.64 -24.56 -15.19
N GLU A 109 -7.25 -25.44 -16.11
CA GLU A 109 -6.16 -25.19 -17.06
C GLU A 109 -4.77 -24.91 -16.43
N GLY A 110 -4.55 -25.33 -15.18
CA GLY A 110 -3.30 -25.07 -14.46
C GLY A 110 -3.21 -23.65 -13.90
N GLU A 111 -4.36 -22.99 -13.71
CA GLU A 111 -4.43 -21.68 -13.05
C GLU A 111 -3.92 -21.75 -11.62
N VAL A 112 -3.28 -20.66 -11.18
CA VAL A 112 -2.79 -20.53 -9.81
C VAL A 112 -3.96 -20.52 -8.84
N THR A 113 -3.85 -21.38 -7.83
CA THR A 113 -4.70 -21.37 -6.64
C THR A 113 -3.87 -21.04 -5.41
N ILE A 114 -4.50 -20.41 -4.42
CA ILE A 114 -3.85 -19.99 -3.18
C ILE A 114 -4.56 -20.67 -2.03
N HIS A 115 -3.83 -21.50 -1.29
CA HIS A 115 -4.36 -22.13 -0.08
C HIS A 115 -4.04 -21.28 1.14
N ILE A 116 -5.06 -20.97 1.92
CA ILE A 116 -4.97 -20.29 3.22
C ILE A 116 -5.94 -20.99 4.16
N ASP A 117 -5.45 -21.39 5.33
CA ASP A 117 -6.18 -22.24 6.26
C ASP A 117 -6.67 -23.53 5.57
N ASP A 118 -7.97 -23.84 5.62
CA ASP A 118 -8.61 -24.96 4.95
C ASP A 118 -9.28 -24.57 3.62
N LYS A 119 -8.93 -23.40 3.06
CA LYS A 119 -9.56 -22.84 1.86
C LYS A 119 -8.59 -22.80 0.70
N GLU A 120 -9.06 -23.28 -0.44
CA GLU A 120 -8.46 -23.05 -1.75
C GLU A 120 -9.15 -21.86 -2.40
N LEU A 121 -8.39 -20.81 -2.69
CA LEU A 121 -8.87 -19.58 -3.33
C LEU A 121 -8.38 -19.52 -4.76
N SER A 122 -9.28 -19.20 -5.69
CA SER A 122 -8.87 -18.77 -7.03
C SER A 122 -8.05 -17.48 -6.95
N LEU A 123 -7.23 -17.21 -7.96
CA LEU A 123 -6.51 -15.94 -8.06
C LEU A 123 -7.46 -14.72 -8.01
N ALA A 124 -8.68 -14.87 -8.54
CA ALA A 124 -9.69 -13.81 -8.52
C ALA A 124 -10.23 -13.53 -7.11
N GLU A 125 -10.48 -14.58 -6.31
CA GLU A 125 -10.92 -14.46 -4.92
C GLU A 125 -9.81 -13.90 -4.03
N PHE A 126 -8.60 -14.43 -4.16
CA PHE A 126 -7.43 -13.91 -3.47
C PHE A 126 -7.19 -12.42 -3.82
N GLY A 127 -7.26 -12.07 -5.10
CA GLY A 127 -7.16 -10.68 -5.56
C GLY A 127 -8.26 -9.78 -5.00
N ARG A 128 -9.49 -10.28 -4.84
CA ARG A 128 -10.59 -9.54 -4.19
C ARG A 128 -10.30 -9.29 -2.71
N MET A 129 -9.78 -10.28 -1.99
CA MET A 129 -9.39 -10.16 -0.59
C MET A 129 -8.32 -9.07 -0.38
N LEU A 130 -7.32 -8.98 -1.26
CA LEU A 130 -6.27 -7.94 -1.18
C LEU A 130 -6.82 -6.49 -1.24
N ARG A 131 -8.04 -6.29 -1.76
CA ARG A 131 -8.66 -4.95 -1.82
C ARG A 131 -8.93 -4.34 -0.44
N VAL A 132 -8.99 -5.16 0.63
CA VAL A 132 -9.06 -4.69 2.02
C VAL A 132 -7.89 -3.75 2.34
N HIS A 133 -6.73 -3.98 1.72
CA HIS A 133 -5.52 -3.18 1.90
C HIS A 133 -5.27 -2.20 0.74
N ALA A 134 -6.32 -1.75 0.03
CA ALA A 134 -6.18 -0.76 -1.03
C ALA A 134 -5.41 0.49 -0.53
N GLY A 135 -4.34 0.86 -1.25
CA GLY A 135 -3.46 1.98 -0.89
C GLY A 135 -2.21 1.60 -0.08
N TRP A 136 -2.18 0.39 0.50
CA TRP A 136 -1.02 -0.16 1.22
C TRP A 136 0.00 -0.79 0.26
N GLY A 137 1.17 -1.13 0.79
CA GLY A 137 2.19 -1.93 0.11
C GLY A 137 2.20 -3.36 0.63
N MET A 138 2.62 -4.31 -0.21
CA MET A 138 2.77 -5.73 0.15
C MET A 138 4.18 -6.20 -0.25
N ARG A 139 4.80 -7.03 0.59
CA ARG A 139 6.05 -7.74 0.30
C ARG A 139 5.77 -9.24 0.32
N ILE A 140 6.24 -9.97 -0.70
CA ILE A 140 6.09 -11.42 -0.80
C ILE A 140 7.48 -12.06 -0.72
N ALA A 141 7.61 -13.11 0.09
CA ALA A 141 8.79 -13.97 0.15
C ALA A 141 8.37 -15.40 -0.21
N PHE A 142 9.14 -16.06 -1.08
CA PHE A 142 8.89 -17.45 -1.45
C PHE A 142 9.77 -18.37 -0.60
N VAL A 143 9.14 -19.32 0.08
CA VAL A 143 9.79 -20.35 0.91
C VAL A 143 9.14 -21.71 0.61
N PRO A 144 9.82 -22.83 0.87
CA PRO A 144 9.16 -24.13 0.94
C PRO A 144 7.99 -24.13 1.93
N GLU A 145 6.98 -24.95 1.67
CA GLU A 145 5.75 -25.03 2.48
C GLU A 145 6.06 -25.25 3.97
N GLU A 146 7.07 -26.05 4.27
CA GLU A 146 7.48 -26.39 5.64
C GLU A 146 7.93 -25.17 6.46
N PHE A 147 8.28 -24.07 5.80
CA PHE A 147 8.82 -22.86 6.43
C PHE A 147 7.88 -21.65 6.35
N ILE A 148 6.62 -21.81 5.91
CA ILE A 148 5.67 -20.68 5.78
C ILE A 148 5.32 -20.01 7.11
N SER A 149 5.47 -20.73 8.22
CA SER A 149 5.23 -20.22 9.58
C SER A 149 6.47 -19.54 10.18
N GLU A 150 7.60 -19.54 9.48
CA GLU A 150 8.84 -18.92 9.95
C GLU A 150 9.07 -17.59 9.23
N ASN A 151 9.60 -16.59 9.95
CA ASN A 151 10.04 -15.34 9.33
C ASN A 151 11.33 -15.57 8.53
N PRO A 152 11.31 -15.52 7.18
CA PRO A 152 12.49 -15.82 6.39
C PRO A 152 13.54 -14.72 6.53
N LYS A 153 14.81 -15.12 6.50
CA LYS A 153 15.93 -14.18 6.35
C LYS A 153 15.99 -13.71 4.90
N VAL A 154 15.84 -12.41 4.67
CA VAL A 154 15.86 -11.80 3.34
C VAL A 154 17.18 -11.06 3.09
N GLU A 155 17.91 -11.45 2.04
CA GLU A 155 19.13 -10.76 1.61
C GLU A 155 18.84 -9.79 0.45
N ILE A 156 19.34 -8.55 0.55
CA ILE A 156 19.25 -7.56 -0.52
C ILE A 156 20.44 -7.74 -1.47
N ARG A 157 20.25 -8.55 -2.53
CA ARG A 157 21.23 -8.74 -3.61
C ARG A 157 20.55 -9.06 -4.93
N LYS A 158 21.26 -8.90 -6.04
CA LYS A 158 20.79 -9.40 -7.34
C LYS A 158 20.69 -10.93 -7.30
N PRO A 159 19.61 -11.54 -7.84
CA PRO A 159 19.49 -12.99 -7.89
C PRO A 159 20.60 -13.60 -8.75
N LYS A 160 21.17 -14.73 -8.31
CA LYS A 160 22.05 -15.53 -9.16
C LYS A 160 21.20 -16.11 -10.29
N ARG A 161 21.68 -16.06 -11.54
CA ARG A 161 20.96 -16.67 -12.67
C ARG A 161 20.73 -18.16 -12.35
N PRO A 162 19.51 -18.69 -12.55
CA PRO A 162 19.30 -20.13 -12.49
C PRO A 162 20.26 -20.80 -13.45
N LYS A 163 20.96 -21.85 -12.98
CA LYS A 163 21.64 -22.75 -13.92
C LYS A 163 20.53 -23.47 -14.67
N ARG A 164 20.50 -23.30 -16.00
CA ARG A 164 19.61 -24.03 -16.89
C ARG A 164 19.96 -25.52 -16.88
#